data_AF-A0A061HNG5-F1
#
_entry.id   AF-A0A061HNG5-F1
#
_cell.length_a   1.000
_cell.length_b   1.000
_cell.length_c   1.000
_cell.angle_alpha   90.00
_cell.angle_beta   90.00
_cell.angle_gamma   90.00
#
_symmetry.space_group_name_H-M   'P 1'
#
loop_
_entity.id
_entity.type
_entity.pdbx_description
1 polymer ?
#
loop_
_entity_poly.entity_id
_entity_poly.type
_entity_poly.pdbx_seq_one_letter_code
_entity_poly.pdbx_strand_id
1 'polypeptide(L)'
;MRFSSIAIILQSASIFSTAVAGVTAHQIEEQSKSFVCDGVPIKFNKFGYQRSLVEDTTSMLVPGSLYQIYREKLIQESEKDQNHGTPLQYADNYTTNLSFYLLSDLTSYENHRAYFIVFDYYLVSDGRYRATAIILKKTQQNRPGFNEQLTDPYYELCKVGSFR
;
A
#
# COMPACT_ATOMS: atom_id res chain seq x y z
N MET A 1 53.77 -3.83 -47.13
CA MET A 1 52.61 -3.49 -46.29
C MET A 1 51.92 -4.78 -45.87
N ARG A 2 52.14 -5.22 -44.63
CA ARG A 2 51.43 -6.38 -44.04
C ARG A 2 50.74 -5.82 -42.79
N PHE A 3 49.41 -5.78 -42.82
CA PHE A 3 48.62 -5.21 -41.74
C PHE A 3 48.64 -6.12 -40.51
N SER A 4 48.71 -5.45 -39.36
CA SER A 4 49.03 -6.00 -38.04
C SER A 4 48.00 -6.99 -37.53
N SER A 5 48.47 -8.19 -37.22
CA SER A 5 47.99 -8.93 -36.05
C SER A 5 48.41 -8.17 -34.79
N ILE A 6 47.57 -8.20 -33.75
CA ILE A 6 47.77 -7.62 -32.41
C ILE A 6 47.24 -6.18 -32.29
N ALA A 7 45.91 -6.05 -32.27
CA ALA A 7 45.22 -4.98 -31.56
C ALA A 7 43.96 -5.54 -30.88
N ILE A 8 44.17 -6.11 -29.69
CA ILE A 8 43.29 -6.01 -28.53
C ILE A 8 41.93 -6.74 -28.65
N ILE A 9 42.00 -8.04 -28.33
CA ILE A 9 40.94 -8.72 -27.58
C ILE A 9 40.82 -7.97 -26.23
N LEU A 10 39.87 -7.04 -26.13
CA LEU A 10 39.37 -6.31 -24.94
C LEU A 10 38.77 -5.00 -25.48
N GLN A 11 37.52 -4.96 -25.91
CA GLN A 11 36.43 -4.52 -25.05
C GLN A 11 35.11 -5.10 -25.55
N SER A 12 34.94 -6.41 -25.34
CA SER A 12 33.65 -7.10 -25.15
C SER A 12 32.94 -6.60 -23.87
N ALA A 13 32.95 -5.28 -23.69
CA ALA A 13 32.68 -4.57 -22.46
C ALA A 13 32.18 -3.13 -22.74
N SER A 14 31.33 -2.96 -23.75
CA SER A 14 30.27 -1.95 -23.68
C SER A 14 28.99 -2.73 -23.33
N ILE A 15 28.96 -3.43 -22.19
CA ILE A 15 28.68 -2.87 -20.86
C ILE A 15 27.65 -1.74 -20.97
N PHE A 16 26.40 -2.18 -20.80
CA PHE A 16 25.39 -1.61 -19.95
C PHE A 16 25.10 -0.11 -20.10
N SER A 17 23.85 0.14 -20.48
CA SER A 17 22.86 0.91 -19.71
C SER A 17 22.06 1.76 -20.69
N THR A 18 20.78 1.98 -20.37
CA THR A 18 19.76 2.67 -21.19
C THR A 18 19.13 1.70 -22.21
N ALA A 19 17.97 1.10 -21.98
CA ALA A 19 16.81 1.58 -21.25
C ALA A 19 16.23 0.45 -20.38
N VAL A 20 16.57 0.45 -19.09
CA VAL A 20 15.52 0.19 -18.13
C VAL A 20 14.64 1.43 -18.23
N ALA A 21 13.58 1.35 -19.03
CA ALA A 21 12.45 2.25 -18.88
C ALA A 21 11.82 1.94 -17.52
N GLY A 22 12.54 2.31 -16.47
CA GLY A 22 12.00 2.43 -15.14
C GLY A 22 11.00 3.55 -15.28
N VAL A 23 9.72 3.18 -15.36
CA VAL A 23 8.65 4.11 -15.04
C VAL A 23 8.90 4.48 -13.58
N THR A 24 9.73 5.50 -13.36
CA THR A 24 9.81 6.19 -12.09
C THR A 24 8.45 6.86 -11.96
N ALA A 25 7.51 6.16 -11.33
CA ALA A 25 6.27 6.76 -10.90
C ALA A 25 6.65 8.04 -10.16
N HIS A 26 6.31 9.20 -10.73
CA HIS A 26 6.58 10.50 -10.13
C HIS A 26 6.15 10.41 -8.67
N GLN A 27 7.11 10.55 -7.76
CA GLN A 27 6.82 10.49 -6.33
C GLN A 27 5.88 11.65 -6.02
N ILE A 28 4.62 11.32 -5.73
CA ILE A 28 3.69 12.28 -5.14
C ILE A 28 4.27 12.60 -3.76
N GLU A 29 4.63 13.87 -3.53
CA GLU A 29 5.11 14.33 -2.22
C GLU A 29 4.12 13.89 -1.16
N GLU A 30 4.60 13.35 -0.04
CA GLU A 30 3.72 12.76 0.99
C GLU A 30 2.66 13.74 1.48
N GLN A 31 3.00 15.02 1.56
CA GLN A 31 2.10 16.11 1.93
C GLN A 31 0.97 16.35 0.92
N SER A 32 1.20 16.01 -0.35
CA SER A 32 0.23 16.11 -1.44
C SER A 32 -0.57 14.82 -1.64
N LYS A 33 -0.27 13.76 -0.89
CA LYS A 33 -1.02 12.50 -0.98
C LYS A 33 -2.39 12.60 -0.33
N SER A 34 -3.36 12.00 -1.02
CA SER A 34 -4.65 11.69 -0.44
C SER A 34 -5.06 10.27 -0.81
N PHE A 35 -5.82 9.65 0.07
CA PHE A 35 -6.41 8.34 -0.13
C PHE A 35 -7.93 8.48 -0.06
N VAL A 36 -8.65 7.77 -0.92
CA VAL A 36 -10.11 7.74 -0.90
C VAL A 36 -10.53 6.32 -0.55
N CYS A 37 -11.12 6.18 0.64
CA CYS A 37 -11.63 4.93 1.18
C CYS A 37 -13.16 5.03 1.27
N ASP A 38 -13.92 4.17 0.58
CA ASP A 38 -15.39 4.22 0.59
C ASP A 38 -15.99 5.63 0.37
N GLY A 39 -15.38 6.42 -0.53
CA GLY A 39 -15.78 7.82 -0.80
C GLY A 39 -15.30 8.86 0.22
N VAL A 40 -14.66 8.45 1.32
CA VAL A 40 -14.09 9.33 2.34
C VAL A 40 -12.65 9.74 1.97
N PRO A 41 -12.37 11.04 1.75
CA PRO A 41 -11.02 11.51 1.50
C PRO A 41 -10.21 11.63 2.80
N ILE A 42 -9.07 10.94 2.82
CA ILE A 42 -8.06 10.98 3.88
C ILE A 42 -6.83 11.70 3.32
N LYS A 43 -6.61 12.93 3.77
CA LYS A 43 -5.48 13.78 3.38
C LYS A 43 -4.33 13.65 4.38
N PHE A 44 -3.14 14.12 3.99
CA PHE A 44 -1.94 14.09 4.83
C PHE A 44 -2.15 14.57 6.27
N ASN A 45 -2.90 15.65 6.48
CA ASN A 45 -3.16 16.18 7.82
C ASN A 45 -3.88 15.19 8.76
N LYS A 46 -4.57 14.18 8.22
CA LYS A 46 -5.26 13.13 8.98
C LYS A 46 -4.38 11.92 9.31
N PHE A 47 -3.32 11.64 8.54
CA PHE A 47 -2.47 10.46 8.75
C PHE A 47 -1.00 10.79 9.06
N GLY A 48 -0.58 12.05 8.88
CA GLY A 48 0.79 12.50 9.10
C GLY A 48 1.21 12.51 10.57
N TYR A 49 0.26 12.69 11.48
CA TYR A 49 0.52 12.83 12.93
C TYR A 49 -0.01 11.66 13.78
N GLN A 50 -0.87 10.81 13.22
CA GLN A 50 -1.58 9.76 13.94
C GLN A 50 -1.13 8.39 13.44
N ARG A 51 -0.06 7.86 14.02
CA ARG A 51 0.50 6.56 13.61
C ARG A 51 0.69 5.68 14.85
N SER A 52 -0.38 5.01 15.28
CA SER A 52 -0.25 3.97 16.31
C SER A 52 0.20 2.68 15.65
N LEU A 53 1.45 2.26 15.86
CA LEU A 53 1.99 1.03 15.28
C LEU A 53 1.18 -0.17 15.74
N VAL A 54 0.74 -0.99 14.78
CA VAL A 54 -0.06 -2.21 15.02
C VAL A 54 0.73 -3.45 14.65
N GLU A 55 1.35 -3.43 13.48
CA GLU A 55 2.21 -4.50 12.99
C GLU A 55 3.47 -3.89 12.38
N ASP A 56 4.60 -4.55 12.60
CA ASP A 56 5.88 -4.18 12.00
C ASP A 56 6.39 -5.31 11.10
N THR A 57 7.50 -5.06 10.41
CA THR A 57 8.20 -5.99 9.51
C THR A 57 8.41 -7.40 10.06
N THR A 58 8.48 -7.57 11.38
CA THR A 58 8.63 -8.87 12.05
C THR A 58 7.36 -9.74 12.03
N SER A 59 6.19 -9.15 11.79
CA SER A 59 4.87 -9.82 11.83
C SER A 59 4.42 -10.38 10.47
N MET A 60 5.21 -10.16 9.40
CA MET A 60 4.80 -10.39 8.01
C MET A 60 4.50 -11.84 7.64
N LEU A 61 4.95 -12.81 8.43
CA LEU A 61 4.83 -14.24 8.12
C LEU A 61 3.65 -14.93 8.83
N VAL A 62 2.85 -14.17 9.60
CA VAL A 62 1.70 -14.73 10.31
C VAL A 62 0.49 -14.79 9.36
N PRO A 63 -0.16 -15.96 9.20
CA PRO A 63 -1.41 -16.06 8.45
C PRO A 63 -2.47 -15.11 9.01
N GLY A 64 -3.09 -14.33 8.13
CA GLY A 64 -4.09 -13.31 8.51
C GLY A 64 -3.50 -11.98 8.98
N SER A 65 -2.18 -11.78 8.90
CA SER A 65 -1.54 -10.47 9.13
C SER A 65 -2.01 -9.40 8.15
N LEU A 66 -1.88 -8.13 8.53
CA LEU A 66 -2.16 -7.00 7.64
C LEU A 66 -1.25 -7.01 6.41
N TYR A 67 -0.03 -7.56 6.54
CA TYR A 67 0.86 -7.76 5.40
C TYR A 67 0.30 -8.72 4.36
N GLN A 68 -0.20 -9.88 4.78
CA GLN A 68 -0.82 -10.83 3.86
C GLN A 68 -2.05 -10.20 3.17
N ILE A 69 -2.92 -9.57 3.96
CA ILE A 69 -4.12 -8.88 3.46
C ILE A 69 -3.73 -7.80 2.43
N TYR A 70 -2.72 -6.98 2.74
CA TYR A 70 -2.19 -5.96 1.85
C TYR A 70 -1.75 -6.56 0.51
N ARG A 71 -0.95 -7.64 0.55
CA ARG A 71 -0.43 -8.32 -0.64
C ARG A 71 -1.54 -8.90 -1.50
N GLU A 72 -2.51 -9.58 -0.90
CA GLU A 72 -3.65 -10.15 -1.60
C GLU A 72 -4.50 -9.07 -2.28
N LYS A 73 -4.80 -7.98 -1.56
CA LYS A 73 -5.59 -6.87 -2.10
C LYS A 73 -4.85 -6.12 -3.19
N LEU A 74 -3.53 -5.98 -3.06
CA LEU A 74 -2.71 -5.35 -4.08
C LEU A 74 -2.74 -6.14 -5.40
N ILE A 75 -2.65 -7.47 -5.33
CA ILE A 75 -2.76 -8.36 -6.50
C ILE A 75 -4.14 -8.20 -7.13
N GLN A 76 -5.21 -8.25 -6.34
CA GLN A 76 -6.58 -8.07 -6.82
C GLN A 76 -6.79 -6.73 -7.53
N GLU A 77 -6.23 -5.63 -7.02
CA GLU A 77 -6.33 -4.33 -7.67
C GLU A 77 -5.47 -4.27 -8.95
N SER A 78 -4.27 -4.87 -8.96
CA SER A 78 -3.43 -4.94 -10.15
C SER A 78 -4.06 -5.72 -11.31
N GLU A 79 -4.84 -6.77 -11.01
CA GLU A 79 -5.56 -7.55 -12.01
C GLU A 79 -6.74 -6.79 -12.61
N LYS A 80 -7.37 -5.91 -11.83
CA LYS A 80 -8.47 -5.05 -12.31
C LYS A 80 -7.98 -3.89 -13.16
N ASP A 81 -6.77 -3.40 -12.89
CA ASP A 81 -6.23 -2.15 -13.45
C ASP A 81 -5.24 -2.38 -14.62
N GLN A 82 -5.52 -3.38 -15.49
CA GLN A 82 -4.65 -3.76 -16.63
C GLN A 82 -4.28 -2.62 -17.60
N ASN A 83 -4.98 -1.47 -17.55
CA ASN A 83 -4.77 -0.34 -18.45
C ASN A 83 -4.20 0.92 -17.77
N HIS A 84 -4.28 1.04 -16.44
CA HIS A 84 -3.83 2.23 -15.72
C HIS A 84 -2.88 1.77 -14.62
N GLY A 85 -1.58 1.93 -14.84
CA GLY A 85 -0.57 1.59 -13.84
C GLY A 85 -0.82 2.35 -12.54
N THR A 86 -1.52 1.73 -11.59
CA THR A 86 -1.78 2.31 -10.28
C THR A 86 -0.44 2.34 -9.53
N PRO A 87 0.12 3.52 -9.21
CA PRO A 87 1.39 3.61 -8.51
C PRO A 87 1.14 3.34 -7.02
N LEU A 88 0.87 2.08 -6.68
CA LEU A 88 0.63 1.63 -5.31
C LEU A 88 1.93 1.35 -4.56
N GLN A 89 3.06 1.26 -5.28
CA GLN A 89 4.37 1.02 -4.71
C GLN A 89 5.40 2.00 -5.25
N TYR A 90 6.26 2.49 -4.36
CA TYR A 90 7.48 3.18 -4.76
C TYR A 90 8.41 2.18 -5.46
N ALA A 91 8.98 2.56 -6.60
CA ALA A 91 9.94 1.72 -7.32
C ALA A 91 11.33 1.75 -6.65
N ASP A 92 11.41 1.44 -5.35
CA ASP A 92 12.66 1.35 -4.61
C ASP A 92 12.69 0.15 -3.65
N ASN A 93 13.91 -0.26 -3.29
CA ASN A 93 14.16 -1.44 -2.45
C ASN A 93 13.68 -1.28 -1.00
N TYR A 94 13.11 -0.13 -0.62
CA TYR A 94 12.60 0.12 0.73
C TYR A 94 11.13 -0.25 0.88
N THR A 95 10.44 -0.53 -0.23
CA THR A 95 9.03 -0.97 -0.24
C THR A 95 8.77 -2.38 0.29
N THR A 96 9.81 -3.15 0.56
CA THR A 96 9.69 -4.50 1.12
C THR A 96 9.52 -4.49 2.64
N ASN A 97 9.98 -3.43 3.31
CA ASN A 97 9.87 -3.27 4.76
C ASN A 97 8.63 -2.46 5.09
N LEU A 98 7.48 -3.12 5.23
CA LEU A 98 6.21 -2.49 5.55
C LEU A 98 5.92 -2.49 7.04
N SER A 99 5.43 -1.36 7.54
CA SER A 99 4.87 -1.20 8.88
C SER A 99 3.43 -0.69 8.75
N PHE A 100 2.56 -1.15 9.65
CA PHE A 100 1.13 -0.89 9.63
C PHE A 100 0.73 -0.10 10.87
N TYR A 101 0.02 1.01 10.65
CA TYR A 101 -0.38 1.91 11.73
C TYR A 101 -1.90 2.12 11.72
N LEU A 102 -2.56 1.94 12.86
CA LEU A 102 -3.96 2.28 13.01
C LEU A 102 -4.10 3.80 13.12
N LEU A 103 -4.99 4.36 12.30
CA LEU A 103 -5.43 5.75 12.36
C LEU A 103 -6.64 5.85 13.31
N SER A 104 -6.39 5.75 14.62
CA SER A 104 -7.44 5.64 15.66
C SER A 104 -8.50 6.73 15.59
N ASP A 105 -8.09 7.95 15.29
CA ASP A 105 -8.98 9.12 15.31
C ASP A 105 -9.87 9.17 14.05
N LEU A 106 -9.59 8.32 13.07
CA LEU A 106 -10.44 8.11 11.90
C LEU A 106 -11.38 6.92 12.05
N THR A 107 -11.22 6.08 13.09
CA THR A 107 -12.14 4.98 13.34
C THR A 107 -13.56 5.52 13.49
N SER A 108 -14.48 4.97 12.69
CA SER A 108 -15.87 5.43 12.65
C SER A 108 -16.84 4.25 12.76
N TYR A 109 -18.10 4.57 13.11
CA TYR A 109 -19.14 3.58 13.32
C TYR A 109 -20.38 3.94 12.52
N GLU A 110 -20.93 2.96 11.81
CA GLU A 110 -22.27 3.06 11.22
C GLU A 110 -23.24 2.22 12.05
N ASN A 111 -24.30 2.86 12.53
CA ASN A 111 -25.28 2.23 13.40
C ASN A 111 -26.46 1.72 12.59
N HIS A 112 -26.72 0.42 12.69
CA HIS A 112 -27.95 -0.21 12.24
C HIS A 112 -28.77 -0.69 13.45
N ARG A 113 -30.01 -1.12 13.20
CA ARG A 113 -30.91 -1.55 14.28
C ARG A 113 -30.38 -2.79 15.02
N ALA A 114 -29.88 -3.77 14.29
CA ALA A 114 -29.47 -5.08 14.82
C ALA A 114 -27.95 -5.22 14.99
N TYR A 115 -27.16 -4.38 14.33
CA TYR A 115 -25.69 -4.44 14.32
C TYR A 115 -25.10 -3.04 14.14
N PHE A 116 -23.80 -2.92 14.33
CA PHE A 116 -23.03 -1.75 13.93
C PHE A 116 -21.83 -2.19 13.09
N ILE A 117 -21.41 -1.33 12.17
CA ILE A 117 -20.22 -1.54 11.35
C ILE A 117 -19.13 -0.64 11.88
N VAL A 118 -17.98 -1.21 12.23
CA VAL A 118 -16.76 -0.50 12.61
C VAL A 118 -15.88 -0.35 11.38
N PHE A 119 -15.44 0.87 11.09
CA PHE A 119 -14.52 1.19 10.01
C PHE A 119 -13.17 1.58 10.61
N ASP A 120 -12.17 0.71 10.46
CA ASP A 120 -10.80 0.96 10.91
C ASP A 120 -9.88 1.22 9.71
N TYR A 121 -9.01 2.22 9.82
CA TYR A 121 -8.10 2.61 8.75
C TYR A 121 -6.66 2.31 9.16
N TYR A 122 -5.97 1.50 8.37
CA TYR A 122 -4.56 1.15 8.59
C TYR A 122 -3.69 1.81 7.52
N LEU A 123 -2.81 2.70 7.95
CA LEU A 123 -1.77 3.28 7.11
C LEU A 123 -0.65 2.26 6.92
N VAL A 124 -0.32 1.99 5.67
CA VAL A 124 0.86 1.22 5.28
C VAL A 124 1.99 2.20 5.03
N SER A 125 3.11 2.04 5.73
CA SER A 125 4.33 2.79 5.48
C SER A 125 5.46 1.86 5.09
N ASP A 126 6.38 2.34 4.27
CA ASP A 126 7.59 1.61 3.92
C ASP A 126 8.75 1.83 4.91
N GLY A 127 9.92 1.24 4.62
CA GLY A 127 11.10 1.32 5.49
C GLY A 127 11.71 2.72 5.60
N ARG A 128 11.15 3.72 4.89
CA ARG A 128 11.49 5.14 5.01
C ARG A 128 10.38 5.94 5.67
N TYR A 129 9.40 5.29 6.31
CA TYR A 129 8.23 5.90 6.93
C TYR A 129 7.34 6.68 5.96
N ARG A 130 7.39 6.37 4.66
CA ARG A 130 6.52 7.04 3.68
C ARG A 130 5.19 6.31 3.57
N ALA A 131 4.09 7.04 3.63
CA ALA A 131 2.76 6.50 3.38
C ALA A 131 2.65 5.89 1.95
N THR A 132 2.46 4.58 1.85
CA THR A 132 2.30 3.87 0.56
C THR A 132 0.83 3.66 0.21
N ALA A 133 0.04 3.17 1.18
CA ALA A 133 -1.35 2.82 1.00
C ALA A 133 -2.15 3.00 2.30
N ILE A 134 -3.47 2.95 2.21
CA ILE A 134 -4.37 2.77 3.35
C ILE A 134 -5.23 1.54 3.10
N ILE A 135 -5.36 0.69 4.12
CA ILE A 135 -6.29 -0.43 4.16
C ILE A 135 -7.49 -0.01 5.00
N LEU A 136 -8.69 -0.15 4.46
CA LEU A 136 -9.92 -0.04 5.23
C LEU A 136 -10.36 -1.44 5.65
N LYS A 137 -10.60 -1.61 6.95
CA LYS A 137 -11.21 -2.79 7.55
C LYS A 137 -12.63 -2.45 7.99
N LYS A 138 -13.60 -3.23 7.52
CA LYS A 138 -15.02 -3.15 7.92
C LYS A 138 -15.33 -4.36 8.80
N THR A 139 -15.70 -4.11 10.04
CA THR A 139 -16.06 -5.16 11.01
C THR A 139 -17.52 -5.01 11.39
N GLN A 140 -18.35 -5.99 11.05
CA GLN A 140 -19.73 -6.03 11.53
C GLN A 140 -19.77 -6.63 12.94
N GLN A 141 -20.41 -5.93 13.86
CA GLN A 141 -20.63 -6.38 15.23
C GLN A 141 -22.12 -6.36 15.53
N ASN A 142 -22.69 -7.52 15.83
CA ASN A 142 -24.10 -7.62 16.19
C ASN A 142 -24.32 -7.06 17.60
N ARG A 143 -25.47 -6.42 17.81
CA ARG A 143 -25.81 -5.89 19.14
C ARG A 143 -26.19 -7.04 20.08
N PRO A 144 -25.91 -6.90 21.39
CA PRO A 144 -26.35 -7.87 22.38
C PRO A 144 -27.86 -8.13 22.25
N GLY A 145 -28.26 -9.39 22.11
CA GLY A 145 -29.66 -9.81 21.93
C GLY A 145 -30.08 -10.10 20.49
N PHE A 146 -29.23 -9.83 19.49
CA PHE A 146 -29.33 -10.39 18.14
C PHE A 146 -28.29 -11.50 17.98
N ASN A 147 -28.56 -12.55 17.20
CA ASN A 147 -27.68 -13.72 17.06
C ASN A 147 -26.20 -13.31 16.92
N GLU A 148 -25.35 -13.79 17.82
CA GLU A 148 -23.90 -13.52 17.83
C GLU A 148 -23.21 -14.34 16.73
N GLN A 149 -23.51 -14.02 15.47
CA GLN A 149 -22.78 -14.58 14.35
C GLN A 149 -21.55 -13.71 14.11
N LEU A 150 -20.37 -14.25 14.43
CA LEU A 150 -19.10 -13.62 14.08
C LEU A 150 -19.07 -13.47 12.56
N THR A 151 -19.04 -12.23 12.09
CA THR A 151 -18.89 -11.95 10.65
C THR A 151 -17.42 -11.64 10.42
N ASP A 152 -16.81 -12.33 9.46
CA ASP A 152 -15.41 -12.07 9.12
C ASP A 152 -15.22 -10.62 8.67
N PRO A 153 -14.16 -9.94 9.11
CA PRO A 153 -13.90 -8.58 8.71
C PRO A 153 -13.60 -8.51 7.20
N TYR A 154 -14.14 -7.49 6.55
CA TYR A 154 -13.88 -7.21 5.15
C TYR A 154 -12.76 -6.19 5.02
N TYR A 155 -11.84 -6.40 4.07
CA TYR A 155 -10.71 -5.51 3.81
C TYR A 155 -10.72 -4.99 2.37
N GLU A 156 -10.42 -3.71 2.20
CA GLU A 156 -10.23 -3.06 0.91
C GLU A 156 -9.01 -2.12 0.93
N LEU A 157 -8.36 -1.95 -0.23
CA LEU A 157 -7.34 -0.93 -0.42
C LEU A 157 -7.98 0.38 -0.88
N CYS A 158 -7.59 1.47 -0.24
CA CYS A 158 -8.07 2.79 -0.61
C CYS A 158 -7.40 3.27 -1.90
N LYS A 159 -8.18 3.98 -2.73
CA LYS A 159 -7.67 4.54 -3.98
C LYS A 159 -6.74 5.71 -3.71
N VAL A 160 -5.60 5.75 -4.40
CA VAL A 160 -4.68 6.89 -4.31
C VAL A 160 -5.25 8.04 -5.13
N GLY A 161 -5.58 9.14 -4.46
CA GLY A 161 -5.98 10.39 -5.09
C GLY A 161 -4.83 11.39 -5.11
N SER A 162 -4.48 11.91 -6.29
CA SER A 162 -3.74 13.16 -6.41
C SER A 162 -4.77 14.26 -6.69
N PHE A 163 -4.94 15.19 -5.75
CA PHE A 163 -5.62 16.44 -6.08
C PHE A 163 -4.58 17.31 -6.78
N ARG A 164 -4.77 17.50 -8.10
CA ARG A 164 -4.17 18.61 -8.84
C ARG A 164 -4.89 19.91 -8.49
#